data_AF-A0A7G8EBD5-F1
#
_entry.id   AF-A0A7G8EBD5-F1
#
_cell.length_a   1.000
_cell.length_b   1.000
_cell.length_c   1.000
_cell.angle_alpha   90.00
_cell.angle_beta   90.00
_cell.angle_gamma   90.00
#
_symmetry.space_group_name_H-M   'P 1'
#
loop_
_entity.id
_entity.type
_entity.pdbx_description
1 polymer ?
#
loop_
_entity_poly.entity_id
_entity_poly.type
_entity_poly.pdbx_seq_one_letter_code
_entity_poly.pdbx_strand_id
1 'polypeptide(L)'
;MAPLSLLAGTLIAQWDPGTPERNPFSTDGSSGEFLQGSQPVEELTLVRTIYRGDCPGESVTPIKGIRFLASTPPAAKQRIVIRNRRTGGFTNREYGEGRRSSESFSISLGTRQHGSFLSVRPGENRFRWKVTGASEEGSPAAGQAVLMVSTDDRERYRDFRSINEDAYCPGEKYSYSRTPLSQCRAGYYKVTREGVCPNGKTVQLGTRTIYRRYRSW
;
A
#
# COMPACT_ATOMS: atom_id res chain seq x y z
N MET A 1 -65.46 29.77 -30.48
CA MET A 1 -65.40 29.06 -29.19
C MET A 1 -64.39 27.94 -29.35
N ALA A 2 -63.21 28.11 -28.76
CA ALA A 2 -62.08 27.19 -28.87
C ALA A 2 -62.22 26.03 -27.87
N PRO A 3 -61.79 24.80 -28.22
CA PRO A 3 -61.42 23.79 -27.25
C PRO A 3 -59.90 23.74 -27.04
N LEU A 4 -59.53 23.49 -25.78
CA LEU A 4 -58.32 22.86 -25.26
C LEU A 4 -56.95 23.47 -25.64
N SER A 5 -56.43 24.24 -24.69
CA SER A 5 -55.00 24.46 -24.50
C SER A 5 -54.54 23.82 -23.18
N LEU A 6 -53.46 23.04 -23.28
CA LEU A 6 -52.28 23.07 -22.38
C LEU A 6 -52.47 22.81 -20.87
N LEU A 7 -51.94 21.69 -20.36
CA LEU A 7 -50.59 21.65 -19.73
C LEU A 7 -50.31 20.31 -19.05
N ALA A 8 -49.15 19.75 -19.37
CA ALA A 8 -48.46 18.76 -18.57
C ALA A 8 -48.12 19.36 -17.20
N GLY A 9 -48.70 18.79 -16.13
CA GLY A 9 -48.35 19.11 -14.76
C GLY A 9 -47.25 18.18 -14.27
N THR A 10 -46.04 18.71 -14.14
CA THR A 10 -44.93 18.14 -13.39
C THR A 10 -45.34 17.93 -11.93
N LEU A 11 -45.38 16.67 -11.48
CA LEU A 11 -45.49 16.32 -10.06
C LEU A 11 -44.16 16.65 -9.38
N ILE A 12 -44.12 17.81 -8.72
CA ILE A 12 -43.14 18.10 -7.67
C ILE A 12 -43.62 17.35 -6.43
N ALA A 13 -42.95 16.24 -6.10
CA ALA A 13 -43.11 15.62 -4.79
C ALA A 13 -42.34 16.46 -3.75
N GLN A 14 -43.09 17.03 -2.80
CA GLN A 14 -42.59 17.72 -1.62
C GLN A 14 -41.67 16.79 -0.81
N TRP A 15 -40.51 17.33 -0.40
CA TRP A 15 -39.66 16.70 0.62
C TRP A 15 -40.35 16.79 1.98
N ASP A 16 -40.61 15.63 2.57
CA ASP A 16 -41.13 15.48 3.94
C ASP A 16 -39.95 15.08 4.85
N PRO A 17 -39.50 15.93 5.81
CA PRO A 17 -38.37 15.63 6.68
C PRO A 17 -38.89 14.85 7.90
N GLY A 18 -39.24 13.58 7.72
CA GLY A 18 -39.93 12.81 8.75
C GLY A 18 -39.61 11.33 8.84
N THR A 19 -38.74 10.79 7.98
CA THR A 19 -38.31 9.39 8.04
C THR A 19 -36.80 9.32 8.05
N PRO A 20 -36.16 8.70 9.07
CA PRO A 20 -34.76 8.35 8.94
C PRO A 20 -34.69 7.32 7.82
N GLU A 21 -34.09 7.70 6.69
CA GLU A 21 -33.67 6.75 5.66
C GLU A 21 -32.93 5.62 6.36
N ARG A 22 -33.50 4.43 6.25
CA ARG A 22 -32.93 3.18 6.74
C ARG A 22 -31.54 3.05 6.13
N ASN A 23 -30.51 3.35 6.93
CA ASN A 23 -29.12 3.14 6.58
C ASN A 23 -28.97 1.66 6.14
N PRO A 24 -28.49 1.33 4.93
CA PRO A 24 -28.38 -0.06 4.46
C PRO A 24 -27.32 -0.89 5.22
N PHE A 25 -26.91 -0.47 6.42
CA PHE A 25 -25.76 -0.97 7.17
C PHE A 25 -26.10 -1.53 8.56
N SER A 26 -27.34 -1.92 8.83
CA SER A 26 -27.64 -2.68 10.03
C SER A 26 -28.66 -3.77 9.75
N THR A 27 -28.18 -5.01 9.59
CA THR A 27 -28.52 -6.16 10.46
C THR A 27 -27.75 -7.42 10.00
N ASP A 28 -27.19 -8.14 10.99
CA ASP A 28 -26.67 -9.53 10.97
C ASP A 28 -25.25 -9.82 10.46
N GLY A 29 -24.26 -9.13 11.02
CA GLY A 29 -22.87 -9.61 11.04
C GLY A 29 -22.19 -9.15 12.31
N SER A 30 -21.50 -10.05 13.01
CA SER A 30 -20.73 -9.69 14.21
C SER A 30 -19.68 -8.62 13.90
N SER A 31 -19.50 -7.66 14.82
CA SER A 31 -18.44 -6.66 14.70
C SER A 31 -17.09 -7.25 15.10
N GLY A 32 -16.00 -6.72 14.57
CA GLY A 32 -14.66 -7.05 15.05
C GLY A 32 -13.84 -5.79 15.23
N GLU A 33 -12.87 -5.87 16.14
CA GLU A 33 -12.11 -4.72 16.60
C GLU A 33 -10.62 -4.93 16.32
N PHE A 34 -9.96 -3.86 15.88
CA PHE A 34 -8.51 -3.82 15.83
C PHE A 34 -7.97 -3.41 17.20
N LEU A 35 -6.90 -4.07 17.65
CA LEU A 35 -6.26 -3.75 18.91
C LEU A 35 -4.82 -3.31 18.69
N GLN A 36 -4.39 -2.25 19.39
CA GLN A 36 -2.98 -1.90 19.54
C GLN A 36 -2.59 -2.11 21.01
N GLY A 37 -1.71 -3.09 21.24
CA GLY A 37 -1.49 -3.62 22.59
C GLY A 37 -2.74 -4.35 23.09
N SER A 38 -3.44 -3.75 24.05
CA SER A 38 -4.70 -4.26 24.62
C SER A 38 -5.88 -3.29 24.44
N GLN A 39 -5.68 -2.18 23.72
CA GLN A 39 -6.69 -1.14 23.55
C GLN A 39 -7.34 -1.24 22.16
N PRO A 40 -8.68 -1.11 22.06
CA PRO A 40 -9.37 -0.96 20.79
C PRO A 40 -8.88 0.26 20.02
N VAL A 41 -8.83 0.13 18.69
CA VAL A 41 -8.41 1.18 17.78
C VAL A 41 -9.38 1.27 16.61
N GLU A 42 -9.99 2.44 16.49
CA GLU A 42 -10.90 2.78 15.38
C GLU A 42 -10.21 3.66 14.33
N GLU A 43 -9.14 4.36 14.71
CA GLU A 43 -8.36 5.23 13.83
C GLU A 43 -6.84 4.98 13.97
N LEU A 44 -6.13 4.96 12.84
CA LEU A 44 -4.67 4.89 12.79
C LEU A 44 -4.09 5.98 11.90
N THR A 45 -3.00 6.61 12.34
CA THR A 45 -2.20 7.51 11.50
C THR A 45 -0.93 6.81 11.02
N LEU A 46 -0.79 6.63 9.70
CA LEU A 46 0.41 6.07 9.09
C LEU A 46 1.37 7.17 8.65
N VAL A 47 2.65 7.04 9.00
CA VAL A 47 3.69 7.99 8.55
C VAL A 47 4.14 7.61 7.15
N ARG A 48 3.99 8.53 6.21
CA ARG A 48 4.50 8.42 4.84
C ARG A 48 5.60 9.46 4.63
N THR A 49 6.81 9.01 4.34
CA THR A 49 7.91 9.91 3.98
C THR A 49 7.97 10.08 2.48
N ILE A 50 7.83 11.32 2.01
CA ILE A 50 7.94 11.71 0.61
C ILE A 50 9.36 12.25 0.39
N TYR A 51 10.15 11.52 -0.38
CA TYR A 51 11.52 11.90 -0.71
C TYR A 51 11.54 12.76 -1.98
N ARG A 52 12.17 13.93 -1.87
CA ARG A 52 12.48 14.84 -2.98
C ARG A 52 13.99 14.87 -3.25
N GLY A 53 14.40 15.50 -4.35
CA GLY A 53 15.81 15.65 -4.73
C GLY A 53 16.26 14.60 -5.75
N ASP A 54 17.51 14.20 -5.62
CA ASP A 54 18.22 13.27 -6.52
C ASP A 54 17.57 11.89 -6.62
N CYS A 55 17.06 11.40 -5.49
CA CYS A 55 16.40 10.10 -5.38
C CYS A 55 14.94 10.28 -4.95
N PRO A 56 14.02 10.67 -5.84
CA PRO A 56 12.62 10.84 -5.49
C PRO A 56 11.93 9.50 -5.20
N GLY A 57 10.90 9.52 -4.37
CA GLY A 57 10.04 8.36 -4.11
C GLY A 57 9.40 8.42 -2.73
N GLU A 58 8.73 7.34 -2.34
CA GLU A 58 7.97 7.29 -1.08
C GLU A 58 8.42 6.11 -0.23
N SER A 59 8.35 6.27 1.09
CA SER A 59 8.39 5.16 2.05
C SER A 59 7.26 5.30 3.05
N VAL A 60 6.76 4.18 3.54
CA VAL A 60 5.69 4.14 4.54
C VAL A 60 6.18 3.33 5.72
N THR A 61 6.08 3.87 6.92
CA THR A 61 6.41 3.15 8.15
C THR A 61 5.18 2.33 8.56
N PRO A 62 5.26 0.98 8.53
CA PRO A 62 4.14 0.15 8.93
C PRO A 62 3.93 0.21 10.44
N ILE A 63 2.67 0.20 10.88
CA ILE A 63 2.32 0.04 12.29
C ILE A 63 2.36 -1.45 12.61
N LYS A 64 3.20 -1.84 13.56
CA LYS A 64 3.41 -3.23 13.96
C LYS A 64 2.63 -3.54 15.23
N GLY A 65 2.42 -4.84 15.51
CA GLY A 65 1.83 -5.28 16.78
C GLY A 65 0.31 -5.16 16.85
N ILE A 66 -0.35 -4.92 15.71
CA ILE A 66 -1.82 -4.88 15.66
C ILE A 66 -2.36 -6.30 15.82
N ARG A 67 -3.40 -6.45 16.63
CA ARG A 67 -4.16 -7.69 16.78
C ARG A 67 -5.61 -7.45 16.38
N PHE A 68 -6.37 -8.53 16.25
CA PHE A 68 -7.79 -8.45 15.96
C PHE A 68 -8.58 -9.24 17.01
N LEU A 69 -9.71 -8.68 17.41
CA LEU A 69 -10.67 -9.28 18.33
C LEU A 69 -11.99 -9.46 17.58
N ALA A 70 -12.41 -10.71 17.36
CA ALA A 70 -13.77 -10.98 16.90
C ALA A 70 -14.76 -10.79 18.05
N SER A 71 -16.01 -10.35 17.77
CA SER A 71 -17.08 -10.23 18.78
C SER A 71 -17.18 -11.44 19.70
N THR A 72 -17.03 -12.63 19.12
CA THR A 72 -16.92 -13.89 19.86
C THR A 72 -15.55 -14.46 19.52
N PRO A 73 -14.56 -14.33 20.42
CA PRO A 73 -13.21 -14.80 20.16
C PRO A 73 -13.23 -16.30 19.83
N PRO A 74 -12.64 -16.71 18.70
CA PRO A 74 -12.57 -18.11 18.33
C PRO A 74 -11.74 -18.92 19.34
N ALA A 75 -12.00 -20.22 19.41
CA ALA A 75 -11.30 -21.13 20.29
C ALA A 75 -9.81 -21.24 19.95
N ALA A 76 -9.02 -21.78 20.88
CA ALA A 76 -7.59 -22.03 20.65
C ALA A 76 -7.37 -22.85 19.36
N LYS A 77 -6.29 -22.55 18.63
CA LYS A 77 -5.88 -23.19 17.35
C LYS A 77 -6.78 -22.85 16.15
N GLN A 78 -7.79 -22.01 16.32
CA GLN A 78 -8.55 -21.47 15.19
C GLN A 78 -7.84 -20.26 14.58
N ARG A 79 -8.15 -19.96 13.32
CA ARG A 79 -7.52 -18.85 12.60
C ARG A 79 -8.56 -17.86 12.12
N ILE A 80 -8.22 -16.58 12.13
CA ILE A 80 -9.03 -15.52 11.54
C ILE A 80 -8.39 -15.01 10.27
N VAL A 81 -9.20 -14.94 9.21
CA VAL A 81 -8.85 -14.30 7.96
C VAL A 81 -9.54 -12.95 7.92
N ILE A 82 -8.77 -11.87 7.86
CA ILE A 82 -9.28 -10.49 7.77
C ILE A 82 -8.92 -9.95 6.40
N ARG A 83 -9.90 -9.52 5.62
CA ARG A 83 -9.72 -9.01 4.26
C ARG A 83 -10.25 -7.59 4.14
N ASN A 84 -9.38 -6.68 3.69
CA ASN A 84 -9.75 -5.33 3.31
C ASN A 84 -10.51 -5.35 1.99
N ARG A 85 -11.73 -4.81 1.97
CA ARG A 85 -12.57 -4.74 0.76
C ARG A 85 -12.04 -3.74 -0.27
N ARG A 86 -11.34 -2.69 0.18
CA ARG A 86 -10.88 -1.59 -0.67
C ARG A 86 -9.56 -1.91 -1.36
N THR A 87 -8.64 -2.60 -0.69
CA THR A 87 -7.32 -2.94 -1.25
C THR A 87 -7.23 -4.38 -1.73
N GLY A 88 -8.17 -5.25 -1.34
CA GLY A 88 -8.11 -6.69 -1.56
C GLY A 88 -7.10 -7.42 -0.66
N GLY A 89 -6.28 -6.69 0.11
CA GLY A 89 -5.28 -7.25 1.00
C GLY A 89 -5.91 -8.05 2.13
N PHE A 90 -5.29 -9.16 2.53
CA PHE A 90 -5.76 -9.96 3.64
C PHE A 90 -4.62 -10.46 4.52
N THR A 91 -4.97 -10.77 5.76
CA THR A 91 -4.10 -11.46 6.71
C THR A 91 -4.82 -12.68 7.27
N ASN A 92 -4.07 -13.74 7.58
CA ASN A 92 -4.57 -14.98 8.19
C ASN A 92 -3.77 -15.22 9.48
N ARG A 93 -4.40 -15.02 10.64
CA ARG A 93 -3.76 -15.03 11.97
C ARG A 93 -4.33 -16.12 12.86
N GLU A 94 -3.50 -16.75 13.67
CA GLU A 94 -3.94 -17.76 14.64
C GLU A 94 -4.47 -17.13 15.92
N TYR A 95 -5.38 -17.81 16.63
CA TYR A 95 -5.68 -17.56 18.04
C TYR A 95 -4.95 -18.60 18.87
N GLY A 96 -3.88 -18.14 19.53
CA GLY A 96 -3.11 -19.00 20.44
C GLY A 96 -3.94 -19.40 21.66
N GLU A 97 -3.56 -20.51 22.28
CA GLU A 97 -4.18 -20.97 23.52
C GLU A 97 -4.16 -19.88 24.61
N GLY A 98 -5.31 -19.65 25.25
CA GLY A 98 -5.49 -18.59 26.25
C GLY A 98 -5.50 -17.15 25.72
N ARG A 99 -5.36 -16.93 24.40
CA ARG A 99 -5.41 -15.58 23.81
C ARG A 99 -6.83 -15.19 23.44
N ARG A 100 -7.26 -14.02 23.91
CA ARG A 100 -8.54 -13.42 23.49
C ARG A 100 -8.49 -12.79 22.10
N SER A 101 -7.31 -12.54 21.56
CA SER A 101 -7.10 -11.86 20.27
C SER A 101 -6.15 -12.63 19.37
N SER A 102 -6.21 -12.34 18.08
CA SER A 102 -5.34 -12.95 17.07
C SER A 102 -3.84 -12.70 17.35
N GLU A 103 -2.99 -13.52 16.73
CA GLU A 103 -1.59 -13.18 16.51
C GLU A 103 -1.45 -11.79 15.91
N SER A 104 -0.35 -11.12 16.26
CA SER A 104 -0.08 -9.78 15.76
C SER A 104 0.27 -9.77 14.27
N PHE A 105 -0.10 -8.69 13.61
CA PHE A 105 0.26 -8.35 12.24
C PHE A 105 0.63 -6.87 12.15
N SER A 106 1.01 -6.43 10.95
CA SER A 106 1.32 -5.04 10.65
C SER A 106 0.29 -4.43 9.71
N ILE A 107 0.01 -3.15 9.87
CA ILE A 107 -0.82 -2.37 8.95
C ILE A 107 0.08 -1.39 8.19
N SER A 108 -0.12 -1.29 6.88
CA SER A 108 0.65 -0.38 6.01
C SER A 108 -0.18 0.11 4.84
N LEU A 109 0.15 1.29 4.31
CA LEU A 109 -0.41 1.75 3.04
C LEU A 109 0.05 0.83 1.90
N GLY A 110 -0.84 0.53 0.96
CA GLY A 110 -0.48 -0.14 -0.30
C GLY A 110 -1.50 -1.19 -0.77
N THR A 111 -1.00 -2.15 -1.53
CA THR A 111 -1.80 -3.21 -2.19
C THR A 111 -1.27 -4.62 -1.93
N ARG A 112 -0.33 -4.79 -0.99
CA ARG A 112 0.23 -6.10 -0.65
C ARG A 112 -0.88 -7.05 -0.21
N GLN A 113 -0.93 -8.22 -0.83
CA GLN A 113 -2.05 -9.16 -0.64
C GLN A 113 -1.79 -10.29 0.35
N HIS A 114 -0.54 -10.57 0.71
CA HIS A 114 -0.18 -11.74 1.50
C HIS A 114 0.87 -11.43 2.59
N GLY A 115 0.78 -12.17 3.70
CA GLY A 115 1.75 -12.19 4.80
C GLY A 115 1.16 -11.76 6.15
N SER A 116 2.02 -11.38 7.08
CA SER A 116 1.68 -10.76 8.37
C SER A 116 1.36 -9.27 8.24
N PHE A 117 0.70 -8.89 7.14
CA PHE A 117 0.42 -7.52 6.76
C PHE A 117 -1.03 -7.35 6.32
N LEU A 118 -1.63 -6.22 6.67
CA LEU A 118 -2.93 -5.81 6.17
C LEU A 118 -2.77 -4.45 5.48
N SER A 119 -2.97 -4.46 4.17
CA SER A 119 -2.83 -3.27 3.33
C SER A 119 -4.07 -2.38 3.43
N VAL A 120 -3.87 -1.09 3.64
CA VAL A 120 -4.92 -0.07 3.77
C VAL A 120 -4.69 1.11 2.83
N ARG A 121 -5.69 1.98 2.70
CA ARG A 121 -5.63 3.27 2.00
C ARG A 121 -6.11 4.40 2.91
N PRO A 122 -5.70 5.67 2.68
CA PRO A 122 -6.21 6.79 3.47
C PRO A 122 -7.74 6.91 3.41
N GLY A 123 -8.36 7.27 4.52
CA GLY A 123 -9.80 7.28 4.74
C GLY A 123 -10.34 5.97 5.34
N GLU A 124 -11.64 5.76 5.21
CA GLU A 124 -12.31 4.59 5.77
C GLU A 124 -11.91 3.30 5.04
N ASN A 125 -11.52 2.27 5.80
CA ASN A 125 -11.28 0.92 5.32
C ASN A 125 -12.30 -0.02 5.94
N ARG A 126 -13.02 -0.77 5.09
CA ARG A 126 -13.98 -1.80 5.52
C ARG A 126 -13.39 -3.19 5.34
N PHE A 127 -13.53 -4.01 6.36
CA PHE A 127 -12.99 -5.36 6.39
C PHE A 127 -14.10 -6.38 6.53
N ARG A 128 -13.92 -7.52 5.86
CA ARG A 128 -14.66 -8.75 6.16
C ARG A 128 -13.70 -9.70 6.85
N TRP A 129 -14.16 -10.32 7.92
CA TRP A 129 -13.37 -11.33 8.60
C TRP A 129 -14.15 -12.64 8.70
N LYS A 130 -13.41 -13.75 8.77
CA LYS A 130 -13.97 -15.08 9.01
C LYS A 130 -13.04 -15.93 9.85
N VAL A 131 -13.60 -16.78 10.70
CA VAL A 131 -12.89 -17.81 11.44
C VAL A 131 -12.85 -19.08 10.59
N THR A 132 -11.68 -19.71 10.50
CA THR A 132 -11.49 -21.00 9.83
C THR A 132 -11.11 -22.06 10.86
N GLY A 133 -11.68 -23.27 10.72
CA GLY A 133 -11.49 -24.37 11.67
C GLY A 133 -12.50 -24.37 12.84
N ALA A 134 -13.58 -23.60 12.74
CA ALA A 134 -14.68 -23.64 13.69
C ALA A 134 -15.61 -24.82 13.38
N SER A 135 -15.77 -25.71 14.36
CA SER A 135 -16.80 -26.74 14.40
C SER A 135 -17.57 -26.50 15.70
N GLU A 136 -18.55 -25.59 15.70
CA GLU A 136 -19.66 -25.61 16.66
C GLU A 136 -20.68 -24.49 16.35
N GLU A 137 -21.96 -24.82 16.52
CA GLU A 137 -23.11 -23.91 16.40
C GLU A 137 -23.02 -22.79 17.44
N GLY A 138 -23.30 -21.55 17.02
CA GLY A 138 -23.56 -20.42 17.92
C GLY A 138 -22.49 -19.31 18.00
N SER A 139 -21.30 -19.51 17.42
CA SER A 139 -20.31 -18.42 17.29
C SER A 139 -20.36 -17.81 15.88
N PRO A 140 -20.37 -16.47 15.72
CA PRO A 140 -20.34 -15.87 14.41
C PRO A 140 -19.01 -16.18 13.72
N ALA A 141 -19.07 -17.09 12.75
CA ALA A 141 -17.93 -17.54 11.96
C ALA A 141 -17.41 -16.45 11.00
N ALA A 142 -18.13 -15.35 10.84
CA ALA A 142 -17.74 -14.22 10.01
C ALA A 142 -18.40 -12.92 10.49
N GLY A 143 -17.79 -11.80 10.12
CA GLY A 143 -18.27 -10.48 10.50
C GLY A 143 -17.61 -9.36 9.71
N GLN A 144 -17.84 -8.13 10.18
CA GLN A 144 -17.30 -6.92 9.57
C GLN A 144 -16.52 -6.08 10.59
N ALA A 145 -15.61 -5.25 10.09
CA ALA A 145 -14.88 -4.26 10.89
C ALA A 145 -14.61 -3.02 10.05
N VAL A 146 -14.41 -1.88 10.71
CA VAL A 146 -14.06 -0.61 10.09
C VAL A 146 -12.81 -0.06 10.77
N LEU A 147 -11.94 0.58 9.98
CA LEU A 147 -10.77 1.29 10.49
C LEU A 147 -10.58 2.57 9.68
N MET A 148 -10.58 3.71 10.35
CA MET A 148 -10.19 4.98 9.75
C MET A 148 -8.67 5.05 9.67
N VAL A 149 -8.15 5.49 8.53
CA VAL A 149 -6.71 5.62 8.32
C VAL A 149 -6.37 7.02 7.85
N SER A 150 -5.66 7.78 8.67
CA SER A 150 -5.06 9.06 8.32
C SER A 150 -3.58 8.87 7.94
N THR A 151 -3.00 9.88 7.28
CA THR A 151 -1.59 9.88 6.89
C THR A 151 -0.89 11.12 7.42
N ASP A 152 0.25 10.93 8.07
CA ASP A 152 1.20 11.99 8.40
C ASP A 152 2.30 12.01 7.32
N ASP A 153 2.16 12.95 6.39
CA ASP A 153 3.09 13.11 5.27
C ASP A 153 4.28 13.96 5.68
N ARG A 154 5.48 13.37 5.57
CA ARG A 154 6.74 14.03 5.93
C ARG A 154 7.63 14.16 4.71
N GLU A 155 8.01 15.37 4.37
CA GLU A 155 8.94 15.59 3.28
C GLU A 155 10.40 15.48 3.75
N ARG A 156 11.24 14.83 2.95
CA ARG A 156 12.68 14.77 3.18
C ARG A 156 13.44 14.88 1.86
N TYR A 157 14.58 15.53 1.89
CA TYR A 157 15.52 15.44 0.78
C TYR A 157 16.25 14.10 0.83
N ARG A 158 16.53 13.50 -0.33
CA ARG A 158 17.31 12.26 -0.44
C ARG A 158 18.31 12.34 -1.58
N ASP A 159 19.57 12.39 -1.19
CA ASP A 159 20.73 12.31 -2.08
C ASP A 159 20.96 10.88 -2.60
N PHE A 160 21.80 10.80 -3.64
CA PHE A 160 22.41 9.53 -4.02
C PHE A 160 23.30 9.00 -2.89
N ARG A 161 23.23 7.69 -2.64
CA ARG A 161 24.18 6.99 -1.76
C ARG A 161 25.57 6.95 -2.39
N SER A 162 25.65 6.77 -3.70
CA SER A 162 26.90 6.81 -4.47
C SER A 162 26.63 7.23 -5.91
N ILE A 163 27.67 7.68 -6.59
CA ILE A 163 27.66 7.87 -8.05
C ILE A 163 28.62 6.85 -8.64
N ASN A 164 28.10 6.01 -9.51
CA ASN A 164 28.89 5.05 -10.25
C ASN A 164 29.22 5.65 -11.62
N GLU A 165 30.49 5.57 -12.00
CA GLU A 165 30.95 5.95 -13.32
C GLU A 165 31.48 4.72 -14.04
N ASP A 166 31.08 4.55 -15.29
CA ASP A 166 31.50 3.44 -16.11
C ASP A 166 31.96 3.94 -17.47
N ALA A 167 33.16 3.51 -17.89
CA ALA A 167 33.79 3.92 -19.13
C ALA A 167 33.99 2.71 -20.05
N TYR A 168 33.57 2.84 -21.31
CA TYR A 168 33.60 1.74 -22.27
C TYR A 168 33.70 2.24 -23.72
N CYS A 169 34.26 1.42 -24.60
CA CYS A 169 34.24 1.68 -26.04
C CYS A 169 32.81 1.54 -26.60
N PRO A 170 32.46 2.23 -27.70
CA PRO A 170 31.10 2.18 -28.25
C PRO A 170 30.62 0.74 -28.54
N GLY A 171 29.44 0.39 -28.04
CA GLY A 171 28.86 -0.95 -28.18
C GLY A 171 29.21 -1.93 -27.05
N GLU A 172 30.11 -1.57 -26.14
CA GLU A 172 30.65 -2.52 -25.14
C GLU A 172 30.12 -2.33 -23.71
N LYS A 173 29.06 -1.53 -23.48
CA LYS A 173 28.52 -1.26 -22.11
C LYS A 173 28.29 -2.54 -21.31
N TYR A 174 27.75 -3.57 -21.96
CA TYR A 174 27.41 -4.85 -21.31
C TYR A 174 28.34 -6.00 -21.74
N SER A 175 29.48 -5.69 -22.36
CA SER A 175 30.44 -6.71 -22.76
C SER A 175 31.21 -7.24 -21.55
N TYR A 176 31.38 -8.57 -21.50
CA TYR A 176 32.19 -9.25 -20.48
C TYR A 176 33.70 -9.10 -20.73
N SER A 177 34.08 -8.89 -22.00
CA SER A 177 35.45 -8.58 -22.40
C SER A 177 35.46 -7.20 -23.04
N ARG A 178 35.96 -6.20 -22.31
CA ARG A 178 35.99 -4.81 -22.76
C ARG A 178 37.35 -4.48 -23.35
N THR A 179 37.31 -3.82 -24.51
CA THR A 179 38.50 -3.28 -25.14
C THR A 179 39.09 -2.20 -24.22
N PRO A 180 40.42 -2.18 -23.98
CA PRO A 180 41.04 -1.08 -23.27
C PRO A 180 40.66 0.27 -23.90
N LEU A 181 40.36 1.28 -23.08
CA LEU A 181 39.91 2.60 -23.60
C LEU A 181 40.92 3.24 -24.57
N SER A 182 42.19 2.87 -24.44
CA SER A 182 43.28 3.27 -25.32
C SER A 182 43.29 2.57 -26.70
N GLN A 183 42.37 1.66 -26.95
CA GLN A 183 42.29 0.86 -28.17
C GLN A 183 40.89 0.91 -28.83
N CYS A 184 40.01 1.80 -28.36
CA CYS A 184 38.70 1.98 -28.99
C CYS A 184 38.84 2.35 -30.48
N ARG A 185 38.38 1.46 -31.38
CA ARG A 185 38.46 1.65 -32.84
C ARG A 185 37.85 2.96 -33.32
N ALA A 186 36.80 3.42 -32.64
CA ALA A 186 36.08 4.64 -32.98
C ALA A 186 36.88 5.94 -32.67
N GLY A 187 38.03 5.85 -31.99
CA GLY A 187 38.82 7.03 -31.59
C GLY A 187 38.22 7.81 -30.41
N TYR A 188 37.15 7.31 -29.81
CA TYR A 188 36.51 7.87 -28.62
C TYR A 188 35.98 6.74 -27.71
N TYR A 189 35.70 7.09 -26.46
CA TYR A 189 35.00 6.21 -25.52
C TYR A 189 33.81 6.95 -24.88
N LYS A 190 32.87 6.20 -24.31
CA LYS A 190 31.72 6.73 -23.58
C LYS A 190 31.96 6.59 -22.09
N VAL A 191 31.54 7.60 -21.32
CA VAL A 191 31.48 7.57 -19.85
C VAL A 191 30.04 7.77 -19.44
N THR A 192 29.44 6.77 -18.81
CA THR A 192 28.11 6.86 -18.22
C THR A 192 28.21 7.09 -16.73
N ARG A 193 27.33 7.96 -16.21
CA ARG A 193 27.20 8.23 -14.78
C ARG A 193 25.82 7.80 -14.32
N GLU A 194 25.77 7.02 -13.25
CA GLU A 194 24.54 6.50 -12.65
C GLU A 194 24.55 6.82 -11.15
N GLY A 195 23.52 7.48 -10.65
CA GLY A 195 23.32 7.72 -9.23
C GLY A 195 22.63 6.51 -8.60
N VAL A 196 23.16 6.00 -7.48
CA VAL A 196 22.60 4.86 -6.75
C VAL A 196 21.85 5.39 -5.54
N CYS A 197 20.54 5.13 -5.47
CA CYS A 197 19.73 5.52 -4.33
C CYS A 197 19.97 4.59 -3.13
N PRO A 198 19.66 5.04 -1.89
CA PRO A 198 19.79 4.20 -0.69
C PRO A 198 19.04 2.87 -0.75
N ASN A 199 17.95 2.79 -1.54
CA ASN A 199 17.17 1.57 -1.77
C ASN A 199 17.73 0.67 -2.91
N GLY A 200 18.89 1.01 -3.48
CA GLY A 200 19.53 0.27 -4.56
C GLY A 200 19.03 0.61 -5.97
N LYS A 201 17.98 1.44 -6.11
CA LYS A 201 17.52 1.89 -7.42
C LYS A 201 18.58 2.80 -8.06
N THR A 202 18.86 2.62 -9.34
CA THR A 202 19.78 3.48 -10.10
C THR A 202 19.02 4.52 -10.92
N VAL A 203 19.66 5.69 -11.10
CA VAL A 203 19.15 6.82 -11.91
C VAL A 203 20.25 7.24 -12.89
N GLN A 204 19.97 7.24 -14.19
CA GLN A 204 20.93 7.68 -15.20
C GLN A 204 21.13 9.20 -15.10
N LEU A 205 22.35 9.64 -14.79
CA LEU A 205 22.70 11.06 -14.68
C LEU A 205 23.18 11.65 -16.00
N GLY A 206 23.70 10.80 -16.89
CA GLY A 206 24.07 11.19 -18.24
C GLY A 206 25.12 10.30 -18.85
N THR A 207 25.44 10.61 -20.10
CA THR A 207 26.48 9.93 -20.89
C THR A 207 27.30 11.00 -21.58
N ARG A 208 28.63 10.92 -21.47
CA ARG A 208 29.56 11.80 -22.17
C ARG A 208 30.39 10.99 -23.15
N THR A 209 30.68 11.57 -24.30
CA THR A 209 31.62 11.03 -25.29
C THR A 209 32.95 11.77 -25.16
N ILE A 210 34.04 11.03 -25.01
CA ILE A 210 35.39 11.58 -24.88
C ILE A 210 36.24 11.16 -26.09
N TYR A 211 36.59 12.13 -26.93
CA TYR A 211 37.44 11.94 -28.10
C TYR A 211 38.92 11.93 -27.71
N ARG A 212 39.69 10.99 -28.27
CA ARG A 212 41.15 10.97 -28.06
C ARG A 212 41.77 12.06 -28.94
N ARG A 213 42.51 12.99 -28.30
CA ARG A 213 43.16 14.11 -29.00
C ARG A 213 44.41 13.71 -29.79
N TYR A 214 45.06 12.58 -29.50
CA TYR A 214 46.28 12.13 -30.20
C TYR A 214 46.35 10.60 -30.35
N ARG A 215 46.88 10.14 -31.50
CA ARG A 215 46.95 8.73 -31.93
C ARG A 215 48.20 7.96 -31.44
N SER A 216 49.07 8.56 -30.63
CA SER A 216 50.34 7.94 -30.21
C SER A 216 50.65 8.22 -28.74
N TRP A 217 50.95 7.17 -27.99
CA TRP A 217 51.85 7.18 -26.83
C TRP A 217 53.07 6.35 -27.23
#